data_AF-A0A6N2UEN3-F1
#
_entry.id   AF-A0A6N2UEN3-F1
#
_cell.length_a   1.000
_cell.length_b   1.000
_cell.length_c   1.000
_cell.angle_alpha   90.00
_cell.angle_beta   90.00
_cell.angle_gamma   90.00
#
_symmetry.space_group_name_H-M   'P 1'
#
loop_
_entity.id
_entity.type
_entity.pdbx_description
1 polymer ?
#
loop_
_entity_poly.entity_id
_entity_poly.type
_entity_poly.pdbx_seq_one_letter_code
_entity_poly.pdbx_strand_id
1 'polypeptide(L)'
;MKIVKRLLPAFLFAFVFLMAGCSSMSKSDVKEVITSELDLLKNLDSEKTQEYVSYKELFPDVKNMELSAEVKEVFSLFFRNFDYKIQKIQVDKKQKTASASVKLSTLDAQSLAEDFAALKLKTEIEEAASSKSAENFSDSTDDNYRLLNQLLKKNKYETTEEICTITLHYKNDAWRIDHSNALENDLVGDLITYLADPDILSPEETMKVYLKTLKKMELEEMNNFLGIESLLASGDSARSAIASALVEQVHTNFNYKITESTVNGYTASVKAEITTFDSDSILDSYHEKLNDYLSSADAVIDGSEKRYLKSYELLLETIEKNEDTITASAVFHLVNDGASWKLKDASAELGNAIFGTLVTSPVSEENSE
;
A
#
# COMPACT_ATOMS: atom_id res chain seq x y z
N MET A 1 -4.07 11.67 -16.87
CA MET A 1 -5.47 11.92 -16.43
C MET A 1 -6.42 10.71 -16.46
N LYS A 2 -6.19 9.64 -17.26
CA LYS A 2 -7.04 8.41 -17.16
C LYS A 2 -6.62 7.44 -16.04
N ILE A 3 -5.33 7.43 -15.66
CA ILE A 3 -4.79 6.53 -14.63
C ILE A 3 -5.20 6.96 -13.22
N VAL A 4 -5.13 8.26 -12.92
CA VAL A 4 -5.54 8.86 -11.63
C VAL A 4 -7.00 8.54 -11.26
N LYS A 5 -7.88 8.36 -12.26
CA LYS A 5 -9.29 8.02 -12.03
C LYS A 5 -9.54 6.57 -11.55
N ARG A 6 -8.58 5.65 -11.68
CA ARG A 6 -8.74 4.26 -11.24
C ARG A 6 -8.32 4.05 -9.78
N LEU A 7 -7.40 4.87 -9.28
CA LEU A 7 -6.83 4.75 -7.93
C LEU A 7 -7.62 5.52 -6.86
N LEU A 8 -8.40 6.52 -7.28
CA LEU A 8 -9.19 7.34 -6.38
C LEU A 8 -10.51 6.64 -6.02
N PRO A 9 -10.79 6.37 -4.73
CA PRO A 9 -12.15 6.13 -4.28
C PRO A 9 -12.92 7.42 -4.53
N ALA A 10 -13.74 7.43 -5.58
CA ALA A 10 -14.54 8.59 -5.93
C ALA A 10 -15.58 8.81 -4.82
N PHE A 11 -15.40 9.76 -3.91
CA PHE A 11 -16.48 10.12 -2.98
C PHE A 11 -17.46 11.06 -3.67
N LEU A 12 -18.23 10.54 -4.64
CA LEU A 12 -19.24 11.31 -5.36
C LEU A 12 -20.57 11.26 -4.61
N PHE A 13 -21.04 12.42 -4.18
CA PHE A 13 -22.34 12.60 -3.55
C PHE A 13 -23.36 13.09 -4.57
N ALA A 14 -24.40 12.28 -4.79
CA ALA A 14 -25.65 12.75 -5.35
C ALA A 14 -26.38 13.54 -4.26
N PHE A 15 -26.03 14.82 -4.09
CA PHE A 15 -26.85 15.73 -3.31
C PHE A 15 -28.21 15.85 -4.01
N VAL A 16 -29.19 15.15 -3.45
CA VAL A 16 -30.57 15.14 -3.92
C VAL A 16 -31.08 16.56 -3.84
N PHE A 17 -31.73 17.05 -4.90
CA PHE A 17 -32.45 18.32 -4.94
C PHE A 17 -33.54 18.37 -3.86
N LEU A 18 -33.17 18.55 -2.60
CA LEU A 18 -34.12 18.75 -1.52
C LEU A 18 -34.64 20.17 -1.72
N MET A 19 -35.87 20.23 -2.23
CA MET A 19 -36.60 21.45 -2.50
C MET A 19 -36.96 22.14 -1.18
N ALA A 20 -35.98 22.74 -0.51
CA ALA A 20 -36.20 23.84 0.44
C ALA A 20 -36.56 25.09 -0.39
N GLY A 21 -37.71 25.04 -1.06
CA GLY A 21 -38.23 26.09 -1.92
C GLY A 21 -38.79 27.24 -1.09
N CYS A 22 -37.91 28.00 -0.44
CA CYS A 22 -38.26 29.34 0.05
C CYS A 22 -38.15 30.32 -1.13
N SER A 23 -39.28 30.93 -1.49
CA SER A 23 -39.40 31.84 -2.64
C SER A 23 -38.72 33.20 -2.43
N SER A 24 -38.14 33.46 -1.25
CA SER A 24 -37.35 34.65 -0.99
C SER A 24 -35.86 34.49 -1.38
N MET A 25 -35.27 35.58 -1.86
CA MET A 25 -33.82 35.70 -2.08
C MET A 25 -33.15 36.26 -0.81
N SER A 26 -33.41 35.67 0.35
CA SER A 26 -32.86 36.13 1.63
C SER A 26 -31.65 35.30 2.06
N LYS A 27 -30.87 35.83 3.02
CA LYS A 27 -29.77 35.07 3.63
C LYS A 27 -30.26 33.87 4.44
N SER A 28 -31.49 33.93 4.96
CA SER A 28 -32.07 32.83 5.73
C SER A 28 -32.33 31.61 4.85
N ASP A 29 -32.83 31.85 3.64
CA ASP A 29 -33.15 30.79 2.68
C ASP A 29 -31.88 30.07 2.20
N VAL A 30 -30.81 30.84 1.93
CA VAL A 30 -29.50 30.28 1.61
C VAL A 30 -28.94 29.45 2.77
N LYS A 31 -29.11 29.94 4.01
CA LYS A 31 -28.68 29.20 5.21
C LYS A 31 -29.43 27.87 5.33
N GLU A 32 -30.74 27.90 5.11
CA GLU A 32 -31.61 26.71 5.18
C GLU A 32 -31.19 25.65 4.16
N VAL A 33 -30.93 26.03 2.90
CA VAL A 33 -30.43 25.10 1.87
C VAL A 33 -29.09 24.49 2.25
N ILE A 34 -28.11 25.30 2.69
CA ILE A 34 -26.81 24.75 3.10
C ILE A 34 -26.96 23.81 4.28
N THR A 35 -27.78 24.19 5.28
CA THR A 35 -28.02 23.35 6.45
C THR A 35 -28.72 22.05 6.10
N SER A 36 -29.74 22.09 5.24
CA SER A 36 -30.46 20.87 4.83
C SER A 36 -29.56 19.88 4.10
N GLU A 37 -28.61 20.35 3.29
CA GLU A 37 -27.67 19.49 2.57
C GLU A 37 -26.56 18.96 3.49
N LEU A 38 -25.91 19.83 4.27
CA LEU A 38 -24.79 19.42 5.12
C LEU A 38 -25.21 18.59 6.34
N ASP A 39 -26.43 18.75 6.85
CA ASP A 39 -26.96 17.92 7.94
C ASP A 39 -27.19 16.45 7.53
N LEU A 40 -27.26 16.16 6.22
CA LEU A 40 -27.29 14.79 5.72
C LEU A 40 -25.98 14.07 6.02
N LEU A 41 -24.85 14.75 5.84
CA LEU A 41 -23.52 14.19 6.11
C LEU A 41 -23.29 13.91 7.60
N LYS A 42 -23.86 14.71 8.50
CA LYS A 42 -23.75 14.52 9.96
C LYS A 42 -24.33 13.21 10.47
N ASN A 43 -25.36 12.70 9.79
CA ASN A 43 -26.12 11.53 10.23
C ASN A 43 -26.17 10.47 9.14
N LEU A 44 -25.06 10.29 8.41
CA LEU A 44 -24.99 9.36 7.29
C LEU A 44 -24.93 7.92 7.81
N ASP A 45 -26.10 7.34 8.07
CA ASP A 45 -26.27 5.92 8.35
C ASP A 45 -26.30 5.08 7.06
N SER A 46 -26.32 3.77 7.21
CA SER A 46 -26.28 2.81 6.09
C SER A 46 -27.48 2.98 5.14
N GLU A 47 -28.66 3.32 5.64
CA GLU A 47 -29.87 3.53 4.82
C GLU A 47 -29.74 4.82 3.99
N LYS A 48 -29.37 5.93 4.64
CA LYS A 48 -29.16 7.22 3.96
C LYS A 48 -28.01 7.16 2.96
N THR A 49 -26.93 6.47 3.27
CA THR A 49 -25.78 6.34 2.35
C THR A 49 -26.22 5.80 0.99
N GLN A 50 -27.17 4.86 0.94
CA GLN A 50 -27.69 4.30 -0.30
C GLN A 50 -28.48 5.32 -1.15
N GLU A 51 -29.07 6.33 -0.53
CA GLU A 51 -29.86 7.38 -1.20
C GLU A 51 -28.98 8.47 -1.81
N TYR A 52 -27.84 8.78 -1.16
CA TYR A 52 -26.98 9.93 -1.51
C TYR A 52 -25.69 9.55 -2.23
N VAL A 53 -25.29 8.28 -2.17
CA VAL A 53 -24.08 7.81 -2.85
C VAL A 53 -24.49 6.96 -4.04
N SER A 54 -24.26 7.49 -5.23
CA SER A 54 -24.61 6.82 -6.47
C SER A 54 -23.64 5.67 -6.74
N TYR A 55 -24.15 4.43 -6.66
CA TYR A 55 -23.36 3.24 -7.04
C TYR A 55 -22.76 3.38 -8.44
N LYS A 56 -23.49 3.96 -9.39
CA LYS A 56 -23.01 4.16 -10.77
C LYS A 56 -21.86 5.17 -10.85
N GLU A 57 -21.79 6.13 -9.92
CA GLU A 57 -20.71 7.11 -9.87
C GLU A 57 -19.46 6.52 -9.23
N LEU A 58 -19.63 5.66 -8.21
CA LEU A 58 -18.54 4.88 -7.61
C LEU A 58 -18.01 3.78 -8.54
N PHE A 59 -18.91 3.10 -9.25
CA PHE A 59 -18.66 1.91 -10.06
C PHE A 59 -19.25 2.08 -11.47
N PRO A 60 -18.65 2.94 -12.31
CA PRO A 60 -19.20 3.31 -13.62
C PRO A 60 -19.31 2.14 -14.62
N ASP A 61 -18.52 1.07 -14.40
CA ASP A 61 -18.45 -0.08 -15.29
C ASP A 61 -19.49 -1.18 -14.95
N VAL A 62 -20.28 -1.02 -13.89
CA VAL A 62 -21.27 -2.01 -13.43
C VAL A 62 -22.70 -1.45 -13.54
N LYS A 63 -23.66 -2.30 -13.94
CA LYS A 63 -25.08 -1.90 -14.04
C LYS A 63 -25.75 -1.95 -12.67
N ASN A 64 -26.23 -0.78 -12.19
CA ASN A 64 -27.14 -0.57 -11.05
C ASN A 64 -27.24 -1.74 -10.05
N MET A 65 -26.31 -1.76 -9.10
CA MET A 65 -26.37 -2.60 -7.90
C MET A 65 -26.48 -1.72 -6.66
N GLU A 66 -26.89 -2.32 -5.54
CA GLU A 66 -26.84 -1.66 -4.23
C GLU A 66 -25.40 -1.61 -3.72
N LEU A 67 -25.09 -0.61 -2.88
CA LEU A 67 -23.81 -0.56 -2.20
C LEU A 67 -23.72 -1.74 -1.22
N SER A 68 -22.55 -2.38 -1.15
CA SER A 68 -22.31 -3.42 -0.15
C SER A 68 -22.40 -2.84 1.26
N ALA A 69 -22.69 -3.68 2.26
CA ALA A 69 -22.72 -3.25 3.66
C ALA A 69 -21.37 -2.66 4.10
N GLU A 70 -20.28 -3.20 3.56
CA GLU A 70 -18.92 -2.70 3.80
C GLU A 70 -18.70 -1.30 3.23
N VAL A 71 -19.11 -1.04 1.99
CA VAL A 71 -19.01 0.31 1.40
C VAL A 71 -19.86 1.30 2.19
N LYS A 72 -21.10 0.94 2.56
CA LYS A 72 -21.96 1.79 3.39
C LYS A 72 -21.31 2.15 4.73
N GLU A 73 -20.66 1.18 5.36
CA GLU A 73 -19.98 1.37 6.64
C GLU A 73 -18.78 2.34 6.52
N VAL A 74 -18.04 2.32 5.41
CA VAL A 74 -16.96 3.28 5.16
C VAL A 74 -17.47 4.71 5.24
N PHE A 75 -18.58 5.03 4.56
CA PHE A 75 -19.14 6.38 4.61
C PHE A 75 -19.61 6.76 6.02
N SER A 76 -20.29 5.85 6.72
CA SER A 76 -20.71 6.10 8.11
C SER A 76 -19.52 6.35 9.05
N LEU A 77 -18.42 5.61 8.90
CA LEU A 77 -17.23 5.80 9.71
C LEU A 77 -16.48 7.09 9.35
N PHE A 78 -16.38 7.40 8.06
CA PHE A 78 -15.69 8.58 7.56
C PHE A 78 -16.36 9.88 8.02
N PHE A 79 -17.70 9.96 7.94
CA PHE A 79 -18.46 11.15 8.33
C PHE A 79 -18.89 11.17 9.80
N ARG A 80 -18.50 10.18 10.62
CA ARG A 80 -18.96 10.05 12.02
C ARG A 80 -18.77 11.31 12.86
N ASN A 81 -17.69 12.05 12.62
CA ASN A 81 -17.34 13.28 13.35
C ASN A 81 -17.49 14.53 12.49
N PHE A 82 -18.18 14.44 11.35
CA PHE A 82 -18.38 15.57 10.46
C PHE A 82 -19.23 16.65 11.13
N ASP A 83 -18.75 17.89 11.11
CA ASP A 83 -19.52 19.06 11.55
C ASP A 83 -19.22 20.26 10.63
N TYR A 84 -20.01 21.32 10.76
CA TYR A 84 -19.80 22.54 10.02
C TYR A 84 -20.37 23.76 10.76
N LYS A 85 -19.84 24.94 10.43
CA LYS A 85 -20.33 26.23 10.90
C LYS A 85 -20.35 27.25 9.77
N ILE A 86 -21.56 27.66 9.36
CA ILE A 86 -21.75 28.75 8.41
C ILE A 86 -21.30 30.07 9.07
N GLN A 87 -20.24 30.69 8.55
CA GLN A 87 -19.67 31.91 9.11
C GLN A 87 -20.29 33.17 8.52
N LYS A 88 -20.44 33.20 7.19
CA LYS A 88 -20.88 34.39 6.46
C LYS A 88 -21.66 34.01 5.22
N ILE A 89 -22.76 34.72 4.98
CA ILE A 89 -23.57 34.60 3.77
C ILE A 89 -23.65 35.95 3.05
N GLN A 90 -23.39 35.92 1.74
CA GLN A 90 -23.55 37.01 0.81
C GLN A 90 -24.57 36.62 -0.26
N VAL A 91 -25.50 37.52 -0.56
CA VAL A 91 -26.55 37.31 -1.57
C VAL A 91 -26.52 38.47 -2.54
N ASP A 92 -26.35 38.18 -3.82
CA ASP A 92 -26.54 39.12 -4.91
C ASP A 92 -27.90 38.86 -5.56
N LYS A 93 -28.89 39.68 -5.18
CA LYS A 93 -30.24 39.59 -5.74
C LYS A 93 -30.31 39.97 -7.22
N LYS A 94 -29.37 40.80 -7.71
CA LYS A 94 -29.34 41.22 -9.12
C LYS A 94 -28.83 40.08 -9.99
N GLN A 95 -27.75 39.43 -9.54
CA GLN A 95 -27.15 38.30 -10.23
C GLN A 95 -27.83 36.96 -9.93
N LYS A 96 -28.76 36.94 -8.96
CA LYS A 96 -29.45 35.71 -8.50
C LYS A 96 -28.45 34.66 -8.02
N THR A 97 -27.40 35.09 -7.33
CA THR A 97 -26.34 34.23 -6.80
C THR A 97 -26.12 34.49 -5.32
N ALA A 98 -25.58 33.50 -4.63
CA ALA A 98 -25.15 33.62 -3.24
C ALA A 98 -23.83 32.89 -3.02
N SER A 99 -23.10 33.31 -2.00
CA SER A 99 -21.93 32.60 -1.51
C SER A 99 -21.97 32.52 0.01
N ALA A 100 -21.52 31.40 0.53
CA ALA A 100 -21.38 31.16 1.95
C ALA A 100 -19.96 30.69 2.28
N SER A 101 -19.33 31.35 3.25
CA SER A 101 -18.12 30.85 3.88
C SER A 101 -18.53 29.90 5.01
N VAL A 102 -18.09 28.65 4.91
CA VAL A 102 -18.45 27.58 5.84
C VAL A 102 -17.17 26.99 6.40
N LYS A 103 -17.07 26.92 7.72
CA LYS A 103 -16.02 26.15 8.38
C LYS A 103 -16.47 24.70 8.42
N LEU A 104 -15.76 23.79 7.77
CA LEU A 104 -15.98 22.36 7.85
C LEU A 104 -15.10 21.78 8.95
N SER A 105 -15.60 20.77 9.63
CA SER A 105 -14.85 19.92 10.56
C SER A 105 -14.87 18.52 9.99
N THR A 106 -13.77 18.08 9.38
CA THR A 106 -13.65 16.82 8.65
C THR A 106 -12.68 15.88 9.34
N LEU A 107 -12.73 14.59 9.01
CA LEU A 107 -11.67 13.65 9.37
C LEU A 107 -10.33 14.15 8.77
N ASP A 108 -9.22 13.94 9.48
CA ASP A 108 -7.87 14.19 8.98
C ASP A 108 -7.56 13.28 7.78
N ALA A 109 -7.89 13.79 6.60
CA ALA A 109 -7.83 13.03 5.36
C ALA A 109 -6.40 12.80 4.88
N GLN A 110 -5.46 13.67 5.26
CA GLN A 110 -4.05 13.49 4.92
C GLN A 110 -3.51 12.25 5.63
N SER A 111 -3.70 12.17 6.96
CA SER A 111 -3.29 10.99 7.74
C SER A 111 -3.94 9.71 7.23
N LEU A 112 -5.23 9.76 6.88
CA LEU A 112 -5.93 8.61 6.28
C LEU A 112 -5.35 8.23 4.92
N ALA A 113 -5.02 9.19 4.05
CA ALA A 113 -4.44 8.94 2.73
C ALA A 113 -3.05 8.31 2.81
N GLU A 114 -2.20 8.78 3.74
CA GLU A 114 -0.88 8.21 4.02
C GLU A 114 -1.00 6.75 4.51
N ASP A 115 -1.88 6.50 5.49
CA ASP A 115 -2.15 5.15 6.01
C ASP A 115 -2.73 4.23 4.91
N PHE A 116 -3.61 4.75 4.06
CA PHE A 116 -4.19 4.03 2.94
C PHE A 116 -3.14 3.64 1.90
N ALA A 117 -2.29 4.58 1.48
CA ALA A 117 -1.20 4.31 0.54
C ALA A 117 -0.23 3.26 1.10
N ALA A 118 0.11 3.35 2.38
CA ALA A 118 0.99 2.38 3.04
C ALA A 118 0.36 0.99 3.17
N LEU A 119 -0.92 0.91 3.53
CA LEU A 119 -1.64 -0.36 3.63
C LEU A 119 -1.80 -1.01 2.25
N LYS A 120 -2.14 -0.24 1.22
CA LYS A 120 -2.25 -0.73 -0.15
C LYS A 120 -0.93 -1.32 -0.65
N LEU A 121 0.18 -0.60 -0.47
CA LEU A 121 1.51 -1.10 -0.84
C LEU A 121 1.87 -2.37 -0.06
N LYS A 122 1.57 -2.43 1.24
CA LYS A 122 1.74 -3.65 2.05
C LYS A 122 0.97 -4.84 1.46
N THR A 123 -0.30 -4.64 1.11
CA THR A 123 -1.15 -5.68 0.52
C THR A 123 -0.61 -6.14 -0.83
N GLU A 124 -0.18 -5.23 -1.71
CA GLU A 124 0.45 -5.56 -3.00
C GLU A 124 1.68 -6.47 -2.83
N ILE A 125 2.50 -6.21 -1.81
CA ILE A 125 3.71 -7.02 -1.52
C ILE A 125 3.34 -8.40 -0.94
N GLU A 126 2.41 -8.45 0.00
CA GLU A 126 1.97 -9.70 0.64
C GLU A 126 1.31 -10.64 -0.39
N GLU A 127 0.53 -10.09 -1.31
CA GLU A 127 -0.12 -10.87 -2.35
C GLU A 127 0.88 -11.44 -3.36
N ALA A 128 1.88 -10.65 -3.76
CA ALA A 128 2.98 -11.11 -4.59
C ALA A 128 3.76 -12.28 -3.96
N ALA A 129 3.83 -12.34 -2.61
CA ALA A 129 4.46 -13.41 -1.86
C ALA A 129 3.53 -14.61 -1.56
N SER A 130 2.21 -14.49 -1.74
CA SER A 130 1.26 -15.50 -1.24
C SER A 130 1.05 -16.72 -2.14
N SER A 131 1.75 -16.87 -3.29
CA SER A 131 1.62 -17.93 -4.31
C SER A 131 0.22 -18.17 -4.93
N LYS A 132 -0.82 -17.53 -4.39
CA LYS A 132 -2.12 -17.40 -5.04
C LYS A 132 -1.88 -16.58 -6.29
N SER A 133 -2.33 -17.10 -7.43
CA SER A 133 -2.33 -16.37 -8.70
C SER A 133 -2.72 -14.91 -8.46
N ALA A 134 -2.04 -13.98 -9.15
CA ALA A 134 -2.31 -12.55 -9.17
C ALA A 134 -3.71 -12.19 -9.74
N GLU A 135 -4.68 -13.10 -9.62
CA GLU A 135 -6.08 -12.96 -10.00
C GLU A 135 -6.95 -12.41 -8.86
N ASN A 136 -6.46 -12.36 -7.61
CA ASN A 136 -7.28 -11.93 -6.47
C ASN A 136 -7.10 -10.47 -6.04
N PHE A 137 -6.05 -9.78 -6.51
CA PHE A 137 -5.95 -8.33 -6.36
C PHE A 137 -6.23 -7.66 -7.68
N SER A 138 -7.50 -7.34 -7.85
CA SER A 138 -7.82 -6.22 -8.70
C SER A 138 -7.49 -4.95 -7.92
N ASP A 139 -6.83 -3.97 -8.55
CA ASP A 139 -6.93 -2.58 -8.12
C ASP A 139 -8.36 -2.07 -8.42
N SER A 140 -9.34 -2.79 -7.87
CA SER A 140 -10.75 -2.50 -8.02
C SER A 140 -11.15 -1.50 -6.95
N THR A 141 -12.18 -0.75 -7.29
CA THR A 141 -12.84 0.15 -6.35
C THR A 141 -13.31 -0.59 -5.08
N ASP A 142 -13.74 -1.86 -5.18
CA ASP A 142 -14.19 -2.65 -4.03
C ASP A 142 -13.04 -2.97 -3.06
N ASP A 143 -11.87 -3.34 -3.58
CA ASP A 143 -10.68 -3.56 -2.74
C ASP A 143 -10.24 -2.29 -2.02
N ASN A 144 -10.30 -1.14 -2.70
CA ASN A 144 -9.98 0.15 -2.08
C ASN A 144 -10.95 0.48 -0.92
N TYR A 145 -12.27 0.23 -1.07
CA TYR A 145 -13.22 0.42 0.04
C TYR A 145 -13.02 -0.57 1.19
N ARG A 146 -12.63 -1.81 0.90
CA ARG A 146 -12.27 -2.81 1.94
C ARG A 146 -11.07 -2.34 2.76
N LEU A 147 -10.02 -1.82 2.12
CA LEU A 147 -8.85 -1.28 2.82
C LEU A 147 -9.20 -0.04 3.66
N LEU A 148 -10.01 0.88 3.12
CA LEU A 148 -10.51 2.03 3.89
C LEU A 148 -11.33 1.58 5.10
N ASN A 149 -12.20 0.59 4.96
CA ASN A 149 -13.01 0.05 6.06
C ASN A 149 -12.11 -0.50 7.18
N GLN A 150 -11.05 -1.25 6.82
CA GLN A 150 -10.08 -1.76 7.79
C GLN A 150 -9.41 -0.62 8.57
N LEU A 151 -8.96 0.42 7.89
CA LEU A 151 -8.31 1.57 8.50
C LEU A 151 -9.26 2.35 9.42
N LEU A 152 -10.46 2.68 8.94
CA LEU A 152 -11.45 3.46 9.70
C LEU A 152 -12.00 2.72 10.93
N LYS A 153 -12.00 1.38 10.92
CA LYS A 153 -12.36 0.55 12.09
C LYS A 153 -11.25 0.48 13.13
N LYS A 154 -10.00 0.33 12.66
CA LYS A 154 -8.84 0.07 13.51
C LYS A 154 -8.27 1.35 14.12
N ASN A 155 -8.24 2.42 13.33
CA ASN A 155 -7.60 3.68 13.69
C ASN A 155 -8.65 4.71 14.12
N LYS A 156 -8.22 5.65 14.95
CA LYS A 156 -8.97 6.87 15.27
C LYS A 156 -8.21 8.04 14.66
N TYR A 157 -8.81 8.65 13.66
CA TYR A 157 -8.29 9.87 13.05
C TYR A 157 -8.83 11.09 13.78
N GLU A 158 -7.99 12.09 13.93
CA GLU A 158 -8.38 13.38 14.48
C GLU A 158 -9.29 14.13 13.51
N THR A 159 -9.87 15.22 14.00
CA THR A 159 -10.70 16.12 13.18
C THR A 159 -9.90 17.39 12.87
N THR A 160 -9.88 17.78 11.60
CA THR A 160 -9.30 19.04 11.12
C THR A 160 -10.41 20.03 10.81
N GLU A 161 -10.12 21.34 10.86
CA GLU A 161 -11.09 22.37 10.53
C GLU A 161 -10.60 23.31 9.42
N GLU A 162 -11.33 23.39 8.33
CA GLU A 162 -10.99 24.21 7.16
C GLU A 162 -12.16 25.10 6.71
N ILE A 163 -11.87 26.18 5.97
CA ILE A 163 -12.91 27.09 5.48
C ILE A 163 -13.07 26.89 3.98
N CYS A 164 -14.25 26.45 3.56
CA CYS A 164 -14.65 26.38 2.17
C CYS A 164 -15.63 27.50 1.79
N THR A 165 -15.82 27.66 0.47
CA THR A 165 -16.85 28.55 -0.09
C THR A 165 -17.89 27.75 -0.84
N ILE A 166 -19.12 27.76 -0.36
CA ILE A 166 -20.27 27.17 -1.05
C ILE A 166 -20.94 28.27 -1.88
N THR A 167 -21.03 28.06 -3.19
CA THR A 167 -21.77 28.96 -4.08
C THR A 167 -23.14 28.39 -4.42
N LEU A 168 -24.11 29.28 -4.60
CA LEU A 168 -25.48 28.92 -4.92
C LEU A 168 -26.02 29.83 -6.02
N HIS A 169 -26.90 29.28 -6.85
CA HIS A 169 -27.69 30.02 -7.83
C HIS A 169 -29.18 29.90 -7.54
N TYR A 170 -29.92 30.99 -7.80
CA TYR A 170 -31.37 31.00 -7.65
C TYR A 170 -32.04 30.76 -9.01
N LYS A 171 -32.73 29.61 -9.14
CA LYS A 171 -33.40 29.18 -10.37
C LYS A 171 -34.69 28.44 -10.05
N ASN A 172 -35.73 28.70 -10.84
CA ASN A 172 -37.07 28.11 -10.67
C ASN A 172 -37.61 28.30 -9.25
N ASP A 173 -37.51 29.54 -8.76
CA ASP A 173 -37.98 29.97 -7.44
C ASP A 173 -37.34 29.24 -6.23
N ALA A 174 -36.14 28.67 -6.42
CA ALA A 174 -35.38 27.99 -5.37
C ALA A 174 -33.87 28.27 -5.48
N TRP A 175 -33.20 28.32 -4.33
CA TRP A 175 -31.74 28.28 -4.24
C TRP A 175 -31.23 26.85 -4.49
N ARG A 176 -30.10 26.73 -5.18
CA ARG A 176 -29.42 25.46 -5.44
C ARG A 176 -27.93 25.62 -5.26
N ILE A 177 -27.29 24.68 -4.59
CA ILE A 177 -25.83 24.64 -4.48
C ILE A 177 -25.23 24.36 -5.86
N ASP A 178 -24.15 25.06 -6.18
CA ASP A 178 -23.34 24.74 -7.36
C ASP A 178 -22.41 23.58 -7.01
N HIS A 179 -22.67 22.42 -7.60
CA HIS A 179 -21.77 21.27 -7.47
C HIS A 179 -20.48 21.53 -8.24
N SER A 180 -19.35 21.30 -7.58
CA SER A 180 -18.03 21.37 -8.19
C SER A 180 -17.11 20.36 -7.52
N ASN A 181 -16.14 19.85 -8.27
CA ASN A 181 -15.13 18.95 -7.73
C ASN A 181 -14.35 19.58 -6.55
N ALA A 182 -14.22 20.91 -6.53
CA ALA A 182 -13.60 21.63 -5.42
C ALA A 182 -14.44 21.50 -4.15
N LEU A 183 -15.74 21.77 -4.23
CA LEU A 183 -16.64 21.59 -3.09
C LEU A 183 -16.71 20.14 -2.62
N GLU A 184 -16.76 19.18 -3.55
CA GLU A 184 -16.73 17.75 -3.21
C GLU A 184 -15.45 17.38 -2.46
N ASN A 185 -14.31 17.89 -2.90
CA ASN A 185 -13.02 17.67 -2.25
C ASN A 185 -12.95 18.34 -0.86
N ASP A 186 -13.47 19.58 -0.72
CA ASP A 186 -13.56 20.28 0.56
C ASP A 186 -14.38 19.47 1.58
N LEU A 187 -15.50 18.86 1.14
CA LEU A 187 -16.39 18.07 2.00
C LEU A 187 -15.75 16.78 2.53
N VAL A 188 -14.73 16.27 1.84
CA VAL A 188 -13.95 15.10 2.27
C VAL A 188 -12.59 15.49 2.85
N GLY A 189 -12.40 16.76 3.22
CA GLY A 189 -11.17 17.24 3.85
C GLY A 189 -9.93 17.11 2.96
N ASP A 190 -10.10 17.29 1.64
CA ASP A 190 -9.06 17.16 0.62
C ASP A 190 -8.56 15.74 0.32
N LEU A 191 -9.28 14.70 0.76
CA LEU A 191 -8.92 13.30 0.52
C LEU A 191 -8.63 12.99 -0.97
N ILE A 192 -9.42 13.55 -1.91
CA ILE A 192 -9.23 13.31 -3.35
C ILE A 192 -7.89 13.91 -3.81
N THR A 193 -7.50 15.04 -3.25
CA THR A 193 -6.21 15.68 -3.53
C THR A 193 -5.06 14.86 -2.96
N TYR A 194 -5.14 14.43 -1.70
CA TYR A 194 -4.08 13.63 -1.07
C TYR A 194 -3.88 12.27 -1.73
N LEU A 195 -4.96 11.58 -2.09
CA LEU A 195 -4.87 10.29 -2.79
C LEU A 195 -4.42 10.43 -4.26
N ALA A 196 -4.47 11.63 -4.83
CA ALA A 196 -3.93 11.92 -6.16
C ALA A 196 -2.47 12.38 -6.12
N ASP A 197 -1.92 12.65 -4.92
CA ASP A 197 -0.54 13.07 -4.75
C ASP A 197 0.40 11.88 -4.98
N PRO A 198 1.21 11.89 -6.06
CA PRO A 198 2.14 10.81 -6.33
C PRO A 198 3.28 10.71 -5.30
N ASP A 199 3.43 11.72 -4.45
CA ASP A 199 4.42 11.81 -3.39
C ASP A 199 3.79 11.66 -1.99
N ILE A 200 2.53 11.19 -1.89
CA ILE A 200 1.85 10.93 -0.61
C ILE A 200 2.67 10.03 0.33
N LEU A 201 3.44 9.10 -0.24
CA LEU A 201 4.55 8.45 0.43
C LEU A 201 5.83 8.93 -0.24
N SER A 202 6.78 9.41 0.54
CA SER A 202 8.14 9.67 0.06
C SER A 202 8.87 8.36 -0.31
N PRO A 203 9.96 8.41 -1.10
CA PRO A 203 10.76 7.21 -1.41
C PRO A 203 11.24 6.44 -0.18
N GLU A 204 11.58 7.17 0.89
CA GLU A 204 12.00 6.57 2.16
C GLU A 204 10.85 5.80 2.81
N GLU A 205 9.65 6.39 2.85
CA GLU A 205 8.46 5.75 3.41
C GLU A 205 8.00 4.56 2.58
N THR A 206 8.03 4.65 1.25
CA THR A 206 7.79 3.53 0.35
C THR A 206 8.74 2.37 0.64
N MET A 207 10.04 2.64 0.73
CA MET A 207 11.05 1.62 1.03
C MET A 207 10.88 1.05 2.45
N LYS A 208 10.51 1.90 3.41
CA LYS A 208 10.23 1.48 4.78
C LYS A 208 9.03 0.54 4.85
N VAL A 209 7.95 0.82 4.12
CA VAL A 209 6.81 -0.11 4.01
C VAL A 209 7.30 -1.42 3.38
N TYR A 210 8.05 -1.35 2.28
CA TYR A 210 8.55 -2.53 1.59
C TYR A 210 9.37 -3.47 2.49
N LEU A 211 10.47 -2.97 3.09
CA LEU A 211 11.35 -3.77 3.94
C LEU A 211 10.66 -4.19 5.25
N LYS A 212 9.76 -3.37 5.81
CA LYS A 212 8.95 -3.74 6.98
C LYS A 212 8.02 -4.90 6.68
N THR A 213 7.44 -4.95 5.48
CA THR A 213 6.57 -6.05 5.06
C THR A 213 7.39 -7.32 4.92
N LEU A 214 8.53 -7.29 4.22
CA LEU A 214 9.43 -8.45 4.12
C LEU A 214 9.84 -9.00 5.49
N LYS A 215 10.22 -8.12 6.42
CA LYS A 215 10.60 -8.52 7.79
C LYS A 215 9.46 -9.21 8.58
N LYS A 216 8.20 -8.96 8.21
CA LYS A 216 7.02 -9.47 8.90
C LYS A 216 6.35 -10.64 8.19
N MET A 217 6.86 -11.02 7.01
CA MET A 217 6.37 -12.19 6.30
C MET A 217 6.54 -13.42 7.16
N GLU A 218 5.52 -14.27 7.15
CA GLU A 218 5.65 -15.61 7.72
C GLU A 218 6.59 -16.45 6.84
N LEU A 219 7.10 -17.56 7.38
CA LEU A 219 8.09 -18.40 6.69
C LEU A 219 7.64 -18.85 5.28
N GLU A 220 6.36 -19.22 5.13
CA GLU A 220 5.78 -19.65 3.84
C GLU A 220 5.77 -18.51 2.80
N GLU A 221 5.43 -17.28 3.24
CA GLU A 221 5.44 -16.10 2.37
C GLU A 221 6.87 -15.73 1.97
N MET A 222 7.81 -15.80 2.91
CA MET A 222 9.24 -15.59 2.63
C MET A 222 9.78 -16.63 1.64
N ASN A 223 9.42 -17.91 1.77
CA ASN A 223 9.81 -18.97 0.83
C ASN A 223 9.36 -18.64 -0.59
N ASN A 224 8.08 -18.29 -0.75
CA ASN A 224 7.50 -17.93 -2.03
C ASN A 224 8.11 -16.65 -2.62
N PHE A 225 8.36 -15.63 -1.78
CA PHE A 225 8.97 -14.38 -2.19
C PHE A 225 10.40 -14.57 -2.72
N LEU A 226 11.23 -15.34 -2.00
CA LEU A 226 12.62 -15.58 -2.39
C LEU A 226 12.72 -16.55 -3.59
N GLY A 227 11.74 -17.45 -3.74
CA GLY A 227 11.68 -18.40 -4.86
C GLY A 227 12.82 -19.43 -4.87
N ILE A 228 13.54 -19.62 -3.76
CA ILE A 228 14.73 -20.50 -3.68
C ILE A 228 14.38 -21.95 -4.04
N GLU A 229 13.24 -22.45 -3.56
CA GLU A 229 12.78 -23.81 -3.89
C GLU A 229 12.59 -23.98 -5.40
N SER A 230 12.08 -22.99 -6.11
CA SER A 230 11.94 -23.08 -7.57
C SER A 230 13.28 -23.11 -8.31
N LEU A 231 14.33 -22.53 -7.71
CA LEU A 231 15.69 -22.50 -8.27
C LEU A 231 16.47 -23.80 -7.99
N LEU A 232 16.29 -24.40 -6.81
CA LEU A 232 17.06 -25.56 -6.35
C LEU A 232 16.33 -26.91 -6.49
N ALA A 233 14.99 -26.92 -6.44
CA ALA A 233 14.20 -28.15 -6.38
C ALA A 233 13.88 -28.71 -7.77
N SER A 234 14.82 -29.47 -8.34
CA SER A 234 14.56 -30.35 -9.49
C SER A 234 14.13 -31.76 -9.04
N GLY A 235 13.22 -31.88 -8.07
CA GLY A 235 12.72 -33.16 -7.55
C GLY A 235 13.65 -33.93 -6.59
N ASP A 236 14.71 -33.29 -6.09
CA ASP A 236 15.67 -33.85 -5.13
C ASP A 236 15.35 -33.38 -3.70
N SER A 237 15.05 -34.30 -2.79
CA SER A 237 14.70 -34.00 -1.39
C SER A 237 15.83 -33.31 -0.62
N ALA A 238 17.10 -33.58 -0.95
CA ALA A 238 18.23 -32.94 -0.27
C ALA A 238 18.35 -31.46 -0.66
N ARG A 239 18.13 -31.14 -1.93
CA ARG A 239 18.13 -29.75 -2.42
C ARG A 239 16.94 -28.96 -1.88
N SER A 240 15.79 -29.61 -1.73
CA SER A 240 14.63 -29.00 -1.08
C SER A 240 14.93 -28.65 0.37
N ALA A 241 15.55 -29.55 1.14
CA ALA A 241 15.91 -29.28 2.53
C ALA A 241 16.89 -28.11 2.66
N ILE A 242 17.89 -28.02 1.77
CA ILE A 242 18.83 -26.89 1.73
C ILE A 242 18.12 -25.58 1.40
N ALA A 243 17.21 -25.58 0.42
CA ALA A 243 16.42 -24.41 0.08
C ALA A 243 15.60 -23.93 1.29
N SER A 244 14.88 -24.83 1.96
CA SER A 244 14.09 -24.49 3.15
C SER A 244 14.96 -23.97 4.28
N ALA A 245 16.12 -24.59 4.56
CA ALA A 245 17.05 -24.13 5.59
C ALA A 245 17.62 -22.72 5.30
N LEU A 246 17.89 -22.39 4.03
CA LEU A 246 18.29 -21.04 3.64
C LEU A 246 17.16 -20.02 3.84
N VAL A 247 15.91 -20.38 3.52
CA VAL A 247 14.75 -19.50 3.78
C VAL A 247 14.59 -19.26 5.28
N GLU A 248 14.74 -20.30 6.11
CA GLU A 248 14.70 -20.17 7.58
C GLU A 248 15.80 -19.25 8.11
N GLN A 249 17.02 -19.34 7.56
CA GLN A 249 18.12 -18.45 7.90
C GLN A 249 17.81 -16.99 7.54
N VAL A 250 17.22 -16.73 6.37
CA VAL A 250 16.77 -15.37 6.01
C VAL A 250 15.66 -14.90 6.96
N HIS A 251 14.60 -15.68 7.10
CA HIS A 251 13.44 -15.32 7.93
C HIS A 251 13.83 -15.02 9.39
N THR A 252 14.78 -15.78 9.95
CA THR A 252 15.24 -15.60 11.33
C THR A 252 16.11 -14.36 11.51
N ASN A 253 17.00 -14.09 10.55
CA ASN A 253 18.05 -13.08 10.71
C ASN A 253 17.75 -11.75 9.99
N PHE A 254 16.75 -11.70 9.11
CA PHE A 254 16.46 -10.54 8.28
C PHE A 254 16.13 -9.31 9.12
N ASN A 255 16.97 -8.29 9.00
CA ASN A 255 16.74 -6.99 9.57
C ASN A 255 17.21 -5.91 8.61
N TYR A 256 16.73 -4.69 8.80
CA TYR A 256 17.12 -3.58 7.95
C TYR A 256 17.20 -2.27 8.70
N LYS A 257 17.96 -1.33 8.13
CA LYS A 257 18.02 0.06 8.53
C LYS A 257 18.21 0.94 7.31
N ILE A 258 17.23 1.79 7.02
CA ILE A 258 17.38 2.83 5.99
C ILE A 258 18.36 3.87 6.52
N THR A 259 19.36 4.24 5.72
CA THR A 259 20.44 5.14 6.12
C THR A 259 20.44 6.44 5.33
N GLU A 260 19.96 6.42 4.09
CA GLU A 260 19.96 7.57 3.21
C GLU A 260 18.83 7.49 2.19
N SER A 261 18.25 8.63 1.84
CA SER A 261 17.27 8.76 0.77
C SER A 261 17.58 10.03 -0.04
N THR A 262 17.74 9.87 -1.35
CA THR A 262 18.02 10.97 -2.28
C THR A 262 16.99 10.97 -3.40
N VAL A 263 16.38 12.12 -3.65
CA VAL A 263 15.38 12.32 -4.71
C VAL A 263 15.96 13.19 -5.81
N ASN A 264 15.79 12.77 -7.06
CA ASN A 264 16.19 13.51 -8.26
C ASN A 264 15.08 13.42 -9.32
N GLY A 265 14.22 14.44 -9.35
CA GLY A 265 13.03 14.45 -10.20
C GLY A 265 12.11 13.26 -9.90
N TYR A 266 11.74 12.50 -10.92
CA TYR A 266 10.90 11.30 -10.81
C TYR A 266 11.69 10.03 -10.47
N THR A 267 12.94 10.15 -10.02
CA THR A 267 13.77 9.02 -9.61
C THR A 267 14.31 9.25 -8.22
N ALA A 268 14.50 8.18 -7.46
CA ALA A 268 15.09 8.25 -6.13
C ALA A 268 16.02 7.06 -5.90
N SER A 269 16.97 7.25 -4.99
CA SER A 269 17.82 6.18 -4.49
C SER A 269 17.72 6.14 -2.97
N VAL A 270 17.40 4.98 -2.42
CA VAL A 270 17.29 4.74 -0.98
C VAL A 270 18.33 3.72 -0.60
N LYS A 271 19.26 4.09 0.27
CA LYS A 271 20.28 3.21 0.80
C LYS A 271 19.79 2.57 2.10
N ALA A 272 19.92 1.26 2.20
CA ALA A 272 19.67 0.55 3.45
C ALA A 272 20.82 -0.41 3.79
N GLU A 273 21.03 -0.61 5.07
CA GLU A 273 21.78 -1.73 5.62
C GLU A 273 20.82 -2.90 5.79
N ILE A 274 21.16 -4.06 5.23
CA ILE A 274 20.41 -5.31 5.34
C ILE A 274 21.26 -6.27 6.16
N THR A 275 20.70 -6.79 7.25
CA THR A 275 21.32 -7.83 8.09
C THR A 275 20.66 -9.16 7.79
N THR A 276 21.47 -10.21 7.64
CA THR A 276 21.05 -11.58 7.29
C THR A 276 22.09 -12.58 7.83
N PHE A 277 21.92 -13.87 7.53
CA PHE A 277 22.89 -14.90 7.86
C PHE A 277 24.24 -14.68 7.14
N ASP A 278 25.34 -15.05 7.78
CA ASP A 278 26.68 -14.97 7.16
C ASP A 278 26.93 -16.17 6.24
N SER A 279 26.86 -15.94 4.92
CA SER A 279 27.12 -16.98 3.93
C SER A 279 28.57 -17.47 3.93
N ASP A 280 29.53 -16.60 4.26
CA ASP A 280 30.95 -16.96 4.24
C ASP A 280 31.27 -17.87 5.42
N SER A 281 30.72 -17.59 6.61
CA SER A 281 30.80 -18.51 7.77
C SER A 281 30.24 -19.91 7.44
N ILE A 282 29.10 -19.98 6.74
CA ILE A 282 28.51 -21.26 6.31
C ILE A 282 29.48 -22.00 5.38
N LEU A 283 30.00 -21.32 4.34
CA LEU A 283 30.87 -21.94 3.36
C LEU A 283 32.21 -22.39 3.96
N ASP A 284 32.80 -21.61 4.87
CA ASP A 284 34.03 -21.97 5.56
C ASP A 284 33.84 -23.21 6.44
N SER A 285 32.76 -23.24 7.23
CA SER A 285 32.39 -24.40 8.05
C SER A 285 32.11 -25.65 7.20
N TYR A 286 31.44 -25.47 6.06
CA TYR A 286 31.17 -26.54 5.12
C TYR A 286 32.46 -27.10 4.51
N HIS A 287 33.37 -26.23 4.07
CA HIS A 287 34.64 -26.64 3.50
C HIS A 287 35.53 -27.37 4.52
N GLU A 288 35.58 -26.91 5.77
CA GLU A 288 36.31 -27.60 6.84
C GLU A 288 35.78 -29.03 7.04
N LYS A 289 34.47 -29.17 7.26
CA LYS A 289 33.83 -30.48 7.47
C LYS A 289 33.96 -31.40 6.26
N LEU A 290 33.83 -30.85 5.05
CA LEU A 290 33.98 -31.63 3.82
C LEU A 290 35.41 -32.13 3.66
N ASN A 291 36.42 -31.29 3.91
CA ASN A 291 37.83 -31.69 3.82
C ASN A 291 38.19 -32.76 4.85
N ASP A 292 37.66 -32.67 6.07
CA ASP A 292 37.81 -33.69 7.10
C ASP A 292 37.19 -35.03 6.66
N TYR A 293 35.97 -35.01 6.14
CA TYR A 293 35.32 -36.20 5.59
C TYR A 293 36.12 -36.79 4.42
N LEU A 294 36.54 -35.98 3.45
CA LEU A 294 37.30 -36.43 2.28
C LEU A 294 38.67 -37.02 2.65
N SER A 295 39.24 -36.61 3.77
CA SER A 295 40.50 -37.14 4.31
C SER A 295 40.31 -38.44 5.12
N SER A 296 39.06 -38.85 5.37
CA SER A 296 38.73 -40.04 6.16
C SER A 296 38.78 -41.35 5.34
N ALA A 297 38.91 -42.47 6.05
CA ALA A 297 38.78 -43.79 5.44
C ALA A 297 37.37 -44.04 4.86
N ASP A 298 36.34 -43.43 5.45
CA ASP A 298 34.95 -43.59 5.01
C ASP A 298 34.74 -43.00 3.61
N ALA A 299 35.30 -41.83 3.31
CA ALA A 299 35.21 -41.23 1.97
C ALA A 299 35.87 -42.07 0.87
N VAL A 300 36.93 -42.84 1.20
CA VAL A 300 37.56 -43.78 0.26
C VAL A 300 36.62 -44.95 -0.04
N ILE A 301 35.91 -45.44 0.97
CA ILE A 301 34.96 -46.56 0.86
C ILE A 301 33.68 -46.14 0.14
N ASP A 302 33.22 -44.91 0.35
CA ASP A 302 31.86 -44.46 0.00
C ASP A 302 31.59 -44.27 -1.50
N GLY A 303 32.60 -44.26 -2.36
CA GLY A 303 32.39 -44.06 -3.80
C GLY A 303 31.80 -42.66 -4.11
N SER A 304 31.53 -42.37 -5.39
CA SER A 304 31.12 -41.01 -5.81
C SER A 304 29.73 -40.61 -5.31
N GLU A 305 28.77 -41.53 -5.35
CA GLU A 305 27.37 -41.24 -5.03
C GLU A 305 27.17 -40.93 -3.54
N LYS A 306 27.73 -41.74 -2.64
CA LYS A 306 27.60 -41.45 -1.20
C LYS A 306 28.41 -40.23 -0.78
N ARG A 307 29.58 -39.99 -1.37
CA ARG A 307 30.32 -38.73 -1.10
C ARG A 307 29.51 -37.50 -1.49
N TYR A 308 28.76 -37.60 -2.59
CA TYR A 308 27.87 -36.52 -3.03
C TYR A 308 26.70 -36.30 -2.06
N LEU A 309 26.04 -37.38 -1.61
CA LEU A 309 24.99 -37.29 -0.60
C LEU A 309 25.54 -36.74 0.74
N LYS A 310 26.73 -37.18 1.16
CA LYS A 310 27.37 -36.69 2.37
C LYS A 310 27.71 -35.21 2.29
N SER A 311 28.15 -34.74 1.12
CA SER A 311 28.35 -33.32 0.87
C SER A 311 27.08 -32.50 1.08
N TYR A 312 25.91 -32.97 0.61
CA TYR A 312 24.65 -32.28 0.87
C TYR A 312 24.24 -32.29 2.34
N GLU A 313 24.42 -33.41 3.03
CA GLU A 313 24.17 -33.52 4.46
C GLU A 313 25.02 -32.52 5.25
N LEU A 314 26.32 -32.41 4.93
CA LEU A 314 27.23 -31.47 5.58
C LEU A 314 26.84 -30.01 5.30
N LEU A 315 26.46 -29.68 4.06
CA LEU A 315 26.02 -28.32 3.70
C LEU A 315 24.74 -27.93 4.46
N LEU A 316 23.75 -28.83 4.47
CA LEU A 316 22.52 -28.62 5.24
C LEU A 316 22.84 -28.42 6.73
N GLU A 317 23.67 -29.27 7.32
CA GLU A 317 24.06 -29.16 8.72
C GLU A 317 24.74 -27.83 9.04
N THR A 318 25.59 -27.31 8.13
CA THR A 318 26.25 -26.02 8.33
C THR A 318 25.31 -24.83 8.18
N ILE A 319 24.32 -24.92 7.29
CA ILE A 319 23.27 -23.89 7.17
C ILE A 319 22.42 -23.89 8.44
N GLU A 320 21.94 -25.05 8.90
CA GLU A 320 21.07 -25.17 10.07
C GLU A 320 21.74 -24.70 11.37
N LYS A 321 23.06 -24.94 11.51
CA LYS A 321 23.82 -24.59 12.72
C LYS A 321 24.46 -23.20 12.68
N ASN A 322 24.33 -22.47 11.57
CA ASN A 322 24.89 -21.13 11.49
C ASN A 322 24.14 -20.16 12.40
N GLU A 323 24.87 -19.52 13.30
CA GLU A 323 24.38 -18.44 14.18
C GLU A 323 25.00 -17.07 13.79
N ASP A 324 25.98 -17.06 12.88
CA ASP A 324 26.66 -15.85 12.46
C ASP A 324 25.77 -15.02 11.51
N THR A 325 25.88 -13.70 11.64
CA THR A 325 25.14 -12.75 10.81
C THR A 325 26.08 -11.73 10.21
N ILE A 326 25.72 -11.24 9.02
CA ILE A 326 26.45 -10.21 8.31
C ILE A 326 25.51 -9.06 7.95
N THR A 327 26.06 -7.85 7.79
CA THR A 327 25.31 -6.68 7.32
C THR A 327 25.94 -6.15 6.04
N ALA A 328 25.14 -6.06 4.99
CA ALA A 328 25.52 -5.52 3.69
C ALA A 328 24.74 -4.25 3.38
N SER A 329 25.35 -3.35 2.60
CA SER A 329 24.66 -2.16 2.11
C SER A 329 24.00 -2.47 0.76
N ALA A 330 22.72 -2.12 0.62
CA ALA A 330 21.97 -2.17 -0.63
C ALA A 330 21.51 -0.76 -1.03
N VAL A 331 21.51 -0.48 -2.33
CA VAL A 331 20.97 0.77 -2.89
C VAL A 331 19.76 0.44 -3.75
N PHE A 332 18.60 0.88 -3.30
CA PHE A 332 17.34 0.66 -3.99
C PHE A 332 16.98 1.85 -4.86
N HIS A 333 16.58 1.60 -6.09
CA HIS A 333 16.17 2.66 -7.01
C HIS A 333 14.65 2.68 -7.13
N LEU A 334 14.05 3.84 -6.95
CA LEU A 334 12.60 4.04 -7.11
C LEU A 334 12.33 5.01 -8.27
N VAL A 335 11.20 4.81 -8.93
CA VAL A 335 10.68 5.68 -9.97
C VAL A 335 9.27 6.09 -9.60
N ASN A 336 8.99 7.39 -9.68
CA ASN A 336 7.63 7.90 -9.57
C ASN A 336 6.95 7.82 -10.95
N ASP A 337 5.89 7.04 -11.06
CA ASP A 337 5.15 6.83 -12.32
C ASP A 337 4.03 7.87 -12.55
N GLY A 338 3.96 8.90 -11.70
CA GLY A 338 2.90 9.90 -11.68
C GLY A 338 1.66 9.47 -10.89
N ALA A 339 1.70 8.31 -10.23
CA ALA A 339 0.70 7.86 -9.26
C ALA A 339 1.32 7.49 -7.90
N SER A 340 2.51 6.89 -7.88
CA SER A 340 3.25 6.61 -6.65
C SER A 340 4.71 6.29 -6.94
N TRP A 341 5.56 6.30 -5.90
CA TRP A 341 6.90 5.72 -5.99
C TRP A 341 6.84 4.20 -6.08
N LYS A 342 7.46 3.64 -7.13
CA LYS A 342 7.58 2.20 -7.36
C LYS A 342 9.04 1.78 -7.35
N LEU A 343 9.30 0.63 -6.73
CA LEU A 343 10.63 0.04 -6.67
C LEU A 343 11.02 -0.54 -8.03
N LYS A 344 12.17 -0.14 -8.56
CA LYS A 344 12.72 -0.63 -9.82
C LYS A 344 13.66 -1.79 -9.55
N ASP A 345 13.32 -2.98 -10.06
CA ASP A 345 14.16 -4.18 -10.09
C ASP A 345 14.92 -4.45 -8.77
N ALA A 346 14.18 -4.65 -7.68
CA ALA A 346 14.74 -4.87 -6.35
C ALA A 346 15.53 -6.17 -6.19
N SER A 347 15.26 -7.16 -7.05
CA SER A 347 15.64 -8.56 -6.83
C SER A 347 17.15 -8.76 -6.82
N ALA A 348 17.90 -8.06 -7.66
CA ALA A 348 19.35 -8.21 -7.72
C ALA A 348 20.04 -7.61 -6.49
N GLU A 349 19.75 -6.35 -6.16
CA GLU A 349 20.38 -5.66 -5.03
C GLU A 349 19.97 -6.29 -3.70
N LEU A 350 18.69 -6.63 -3.54
CA LEU A 350 18.20 -7.33 -2.35
C LEU A 350 18.77 -8.74 -2.26
N GLY A 351 18.79 -9.49 -3.37
CA GLY A 351 19.36 -10.84 -3.43
C GLY A 351 20.84 -10.86 -3.07
N ASN A 352 21.64 -9.94 -3.61
CA ASN A 352 23.05 -9.79 -3.27
C ASN A 352 23.24 -9.46 -1.79
N ALA A 353 22.40 -8.57 -1.24
CA ALA A 353 22.48 -8.19 0.17
C ALA A 353 22.02 -9.30 1.13
N ILE A 354 21.13 -10.20 0.70
CA ILE A 354 20.62 -11.32 1.50
C ILE A 354 21.53 -12.55 1.43
N PHE A 355 22.00 -12.91 0.23
CA PHE A 355 22.69 -14.18 -0.03
C PHE A 355 24.20 -14.04 -0.21
N GLY A 356 24.72 -12.82 -0.30
CA GLY A 356 26.16 -12.55 -0.31
C GLY A 356 26.90 -13.30 -1.42
N THR A 357 27.83 -14.16 -1.04
CA THR A 357 28.66 -14.94 -1.99
C THR A 357 27.91 -16.11 -2.62
N LEU A 358 26.77 -16.54 -2.08
CA LEU A 358 25.98 -17.65 -2.63
C LEU A 358 25.34 -17.32 -4.00
N VAL A 359 25.17 -16.04 -4.32
CA VAL A 359 24.70 -15.59 -5.64
C VAL A 359 25.83 -15.47 -6.68
N THR A 360 27.09 -15.57 -6.26
CA THR A 360 28.24 -15.58 -7.19
C THR A 360 28.56 -17.01 -7.60
N SER A 361 28.38 -17.33 -8.89
CA SER A 361 28.83 -18.62 -9.42
C SER A 361 30.36 -18.67 -9.39
N PRO A 362 30.99 -19.71 -8.79
CA PRO A 362 32.43 -19.91 -8.88
C PRO A 362 32.88 -20.39 -10.28
N VAL A 363 31.94 -20.65 -11.19
CA VAL A 363 32.25 -20.98 -12.58
C VAL A 363 32.54 -19.66 -13.29
N SER A 364 33.83 -19.34 -13.44
CA SER A 364 34.26 -18.40 -14.47
C SER A 364 33.59 -18.79 -15.79
N GLU A 365 32.86 -17.87 -16.39
CA GLU A 365 32.49 -17.97 -17.81
C GLU A 365 33.81 -18.07 -18.59
N GLU A 366 34.30 -19.30 -18.79
CA GLU A 366 35.31 -19.55 -19.80
C GLU A 366 34.66 -19.14 -21.12
N ASN A 367 35.08 -17.97 -21.59
CA ASN A 367 34.80 -17.45 -22.91
C ASN A 367 34.86 -18.59 -23.93
N SER A 368 33.71 -18.90 -24.51
CA SER A 368 33.64 -19.70 -25.72
C SER A 368 34.14 -18.82 -26.88
N GLU A 369 35.46 -18.84 -27.10
CA GLU A 369 36.06 -18.50 -28.40
C GLU A 369 36.02 -19.70 -29.35
#